data_AF-A0A6I4MLS5-F1
#
_entry.id   AF-A0A6I4MLS5-F1
#
_cell.length_a   1.000
_cell.length_b   1.000
_cell.length_c   1.000
_cell.angle_alpha   90.00
_cell.angle_beta   90.00
_cell.angle_gamma   90.00
#
_symmetry.space_group_name_H-M   'P 1'
#
loop_
_entity.id
_entity.type
_entity.pdbx_description
1 polymer ?
#
loop_
_entity_poly.entity_id
_entity_poly.type
_entity_poly.pdbx_seq_one_letter_code
_entity_poly.pdbx_strand_id
1 'polypeptide(L)'
;MASKPLEQVTLADLVTKDDLKDLVTKDHLDRELGLVRQEFRQELRQELGSAVNLIMGELGKMAARQEEMAGVLARLVARSEGVTR
;
A
#
# COMPACT_ATOMS: atom_id res chain seq x y z
N MET A 1 9.74 22.36 -33.35
CA MET A 1 9.99 23.82 -33.42
C MET A 1 11.16 24.02 -34.38
N ALA A 2 11.00 24.86 -35.40
CA ALA A 2 12.09 25.16 -36.32
C ALA A 2 13.07 26.10 -35.59
N SER A 3 14.25 25.59 -35.25
CA SER A 3 15.30 26.37 -34.61
C SER A 3 15.87 27.37 -35.61
N LYS A 4 15.90 28.66 -35.26
CA LYS A 4 16.65 29.65 -36.03
C LYS A 4 18.13 29.22 -36.11
N PRO A 5 18.83 29.45 -37.24
CA PRO A 5 20.28 29.29 -37.32
C PRO A 5 20.97 30.08 -36.20
N LEU A 6 22.08 29.56 -35.66
CA LEU A 6 22.80 30.19 -34.54
C LEU A 6 23.21 31.63 -34.84
N GLU A 7 23.49 31.97 -36.11
CA GLU A 7 23.86 33.33 -36.51
C GLU A 7 22.70 34.33 -36.42
N GLN A 8 21.46 33.86 -36.28
CA GLN A 8 20.24 34.67 -36.23
C GLN A 8 19.60 34.70 -34.83
N VAL A 9 20.20 34.05 -33.84
CA VAL A 9 19.72 34.06 -32.45
C VAL A 9 20.01 35.43 -31.84
N THR A 10 18.97 36.08 -31.34
CA THR A 10 19.06 37.35 -30.64
C THR A 10 18.86 37.15 -29.14
N LEU A 11 19.18 38.18 -28.33
CA LEU A 11 18.93 38.15 -26.88
C LEU A 11 17.45 37.92 -26.54
N ALA A 12 16.52 38.37 -27.41
CA ALA A 12 15.09 38.16 -27.23
C ALA A 12 14.66 36.69 -27.46
N ASP A 13 15.51 35.89 -28.10
CA ASP A 13 15.27 34.45 -28.32
C ASP A 13 15.81 33.59 -27.15
N LEU A 14 16.51 34.20 -26.19
CA LEU A 14 17.10 33.51 -25.04
C LEU A 14 16.18 33.57 -23.82
N VAL A 15 16.03 32.42 -23.15
CA VAL A 15 15.40 32.34 -21.83
C VAL A 15 16.27 33.07 -20.82
N THR A 16 15.66 33.97 -20.06
CA THR A 16 16.32 34.72 -19.00
C THR A 16 16.22 34.02 -17.66
N LYS A 17 17.00 34.47 -16.68
CA LYS A 17 16.90 33.98 -15.31
C LYS A 17 15.52 34.25 -14.70
N ASP A 18 14.88 35.36 -15.06
CA ASP A 18 13.55 35.72 -14.58
C ASP A 18 12.47 34.79 -15.16
N ASP A 19 12.66 34.29 -16.39
CA ASP A 19 11.75 33.30 -17.00
C ASP A 19 11.84 31.93 -16.31
N LEU A 20 12.98 31.62 -15.66
CA LEU A 20 13.20 30.35 -14.96
C LEU A 20 12.77 30.37 -13.49
N LYS A 21 12.50 31.55 -12.91
CA LYS A 21 12.31 31.71 -11.45
C LYS A 21 11.09 30.95 -10.91
N ASP A 22 10.06 30.81 -11.75
CA ASP A 22 8.79 30.17 -11.41
C ASP A 22 8.75 28.70 -11.85
N LEU A 23 9.85 28.20 -12.44
CA LEU A 23 9.96 26.79 -12.77
C LEU A 23 10.30 25.96 -11.54
N VAL A 24 9.64 24.82 -11.46
CA VAL A 24 9.88 23.83 -10.42
C VAL A 24 11.30 23.26 -10.57
N THR A 25 12.03 23.23 -9.45
CA THR A 25 13.36 22.61 -9.41
C THR A 25 13.25 21.11 -9.20
N LYS A 26 14.29 20.38 -9.63
CA LYS A 26 14.41 18.95 -9.36
C LYS A 26 14.30 18.65 -7.86
N ASP A 27 14.99 19.42 -7.02
CA ASP A 27 14.98 19.22 -5.56
C ASP A 27 13.59 19.42 -4.95
N HIS A 28 12.79 20.31 -5.53
CA HIS A 28 11.40 20.50 -5.13
C HIS A 28 10.56 19.25 -5.47
N LEU A 29 10.68 18.73 -6.69
CA LEU A 29 10.01 17.48 -7.08
C LEU A 29 10.44 16.29 -6.25
N ASP A 30 11.74 16.15 -5.99
CA ASP A 30 12.27 15.05 -5.17
C ASP A 30 11.72 15.11 -3.74
N ARG A 31 11.54 16.32 -3.18
CA ARG A 31 10.92 16.51 -1.87
C ARG A 31 9.44 16.14 -1.89
N GLU A 32 8.66 16.67 -2.83
CA GLU A 32 7.22 16.38 -2.92
C GLU A 32 6.97 14.89 -3.16
N LEU A 33 7.73 14.28 -4.07
CA LEU A 33 7.68 12.84 -4.32
C LEU A 33 8.03 12.02 -3.06
N GLY A 34 8.98 12.51 -2.27
CA GLY A 34 9.34 11.92 -0.98
C GLY A 34 8.16 11.89 -0.01
N LEU A 35 7.44 13.01 0.11
CA LEU A 35 6.24 13.13 0.96
C LEU A 35 5.13 12.21 0.50
N VAL A 36 4.79 12.24 -0.79
CA VAL A 36 3.75 11.36 -1.38
C VAL A 36 4.08 9.89 -1.16
N ARG A 37 5.35 9.48 -1.34
CA ARG A 37 5.80 8.10 -1.06
C ARG A 37 5.70 7.73 0.41
N GLN A 38 5.87 8.68 1.33
CA GLN A 38 5.73 8.43 2.76
C GLN A 38 4.27 8.24 3.13
N GLU A 39 3.39 9.15 2.68
CA GLU A 39 1.95 9.09 2.91
C GLU A 39 1.37 7.79 2.37
N PHE A 40 1.67 7.46 1.11
CA PHE A 40 1.20 6.22 0.49
C PHE A 40 1.65 4.96 1.26
N ARG A 41 2.90 4.93 1.74
CA ARG A 41 3.39 3.79 2.54
C ARG A 41 2.67 3.68 3.88
N GLN A 42 2.36 4.81 4.50
CA GLN A 42 1.66 4.84 5.78
C GLN A 42 0.22 4.36 5.63
N GLU A 43 -0.51 4.86 4.63
CA GLU A 43 -1.87 4.44 4.30
C GLU A 43 -1.91 2.95 3.97
N LEU A 44 -1.04 2.49 3.06
CA LEU A 44 -0.97 1.08 2.68
C LEU A 44 -0.71 0.17 3.89
N ARG A 45 0.20 0.57 4.78
CA ARG A 45 0.50 -0.21 6.00
C ARG A 45 -0.69 -0.27 6.94
N GLN A 46 -1.44 0.82 7.08
CA GLN A 46 -2.62 0.86 7.95
C GLN A 46 -3.77 0.02 7.37
N GLU A 47 -4.11 0.20 6.11
CA GLU A 47 -5.17 -0.54 5.44
C GLU A 47 -4.87 -2.03 5.40
N LEU A 48 -3.66 -2.41 4.98
CA LEU A 48 -3.25 -3.80 4.92
C LEU A 48 -3.18 -4.42 6.32
N GLY A 49 -2.63 -3.69 7.30
CA GLY A 49 -2.57 -4.15 8.69
C GLY A 49 -3.96 -4.40 9.27
N SER A 50 -4.92 -3.50 8.99
CA SER A 50 -6.32 -3.66 9.39
C SER A 50 -6.96 -4.89 8.74
N ALA A 51 -6.79 -5.05 7.42
CA ALA A 51 -7.31 -6.19 6.67
C ALA A 51 -6.74 -7.53 7.19
N VAL A 52 -5.43 -7.59 7.44
CA VAL A 52 -4.78 -8.78 8.03
C VAL A 52 -5.33 -9.08 9.42
N ASN A 53 -5.51 -8.06 10.28
CA ASN A 53 -6.07 -8.26 11.62
C ASN A 53 -7.50 -8.81 11.58
N LEU A 54 -8.33 -8.32 10.65
CA LEU A 54 -9.69 -8.83 10.44
C LEU A 54 -9.67 -10.30 10.02
N ILE A 55 -8.87 -10.64 9.00
CA ILE A 55 -8.73 -12.02 8.52
C ILE A 55 -8.24 -12.94 9.64
N MET A 56 -7.21 -12.53 10.38
CA MET A 56 -6.69 -13.30 11.51
C MET A 56 -7.75 -13.51 12.60
N GLY A 57 -8.58 -12.49 12.88
CA GLY A 57 -9.69 -12.60 13.81
C GLY A 57 -10.77 -13.58 13.34
N GLU A 58 -11.10 -13.59 12.06
CA GLU A 58 -12.06 -14.54 11.48
C GLU A 58 -11.50 -15.97 11.45
N LEU A 59 -10.24 -16.15 11.07
CA LEU A 59 -9.55 -17.43 11.12
C LEU A 59 -9.52 -18.01 12.55
N GLY A 60 -9.24 -17.17 13.55
CA GLY A 60 -9.28 -17.58 14.96
C GLY A 60 -10.67 -18.06 15.40
N LYS A 61 -11.74 -17.37 14.98
CA LYS A 61 -13.12 -17.80 15.24
C LYS A 61 -13.44 -19.13 14.54
N MET A 62 -12.98 -19.31 13.30
CA MET A 62 -13.16 -20.56 12.56
C MET A 62 -12.44 -21.73 13.25
N ALA A 63 -11.20 -21.53 13.70
CA ALA A 63 -10.43 -22.53 14.43
C ALA A 63 -11.14 -22.96 15.72
N ALA A 64 -11.65 -22.01 16.51
CA ALA A 64 -12.39 -22.31 17.74
C ALA A 64 -13.66 -23.14 17.46
N ARG A 65 -14.43 -22.79 16.41
CA ARG A 65 -15.60 -23.57 15.99
C ARG A 65 -15.22 -24.97 15.53
N GLN A 66 -14.11 -25.11 14.82
CA GLN A 66 -13.62 -26.41 14.34
C GLN A 66 -13.20 -27.31 15.52
N GLU A 67 -12.56 -26.75 16.54
CA GLU A 67 -12.22 -27.46 17.78
C GLU A 67 -13.48 -27.95 18.52
N GLU A 68 -14.50 -27.10 18.65
CA GLU A 68 -15.78 -27.48 19.26
C GLU A 68 -16.44 -28.63 18.49
N MET A 69 -16.50 -28.53 17.16
CA MET A 69 -17.03 -29.58 16.28
C MET A 69 -16.27 -30.90 16.43
N ALA A 70 -14.93 -30.84 16.46
CA ALA A 70 -14.10 -32.02 16.65
C ALA A 70 -14.38 -32.67 18.02
N GLY A 71 -14.57 -31.88 19.07
CA GLY A 71 -14.96 -32.37 20.38
C GLY A 71 -16.35 -33.04 20.40
N VAL A 72 -17.33 -32.47 19.68
CA VAL A 72 -18.66 -33.08 19.52
C VAL A 72 -18.55 -34.42 18.77
N LEU A 73 -17.80 -34.46 17.67
CA LEU A 73 -17.58 -35.68 16.89
C LEU A 73 -16.89 -36.77 17.72
N ALA A 74 -15.85 -36.42 18.47
CA ALA A 74 -15.16 -37.36 19.36
C ALA A 74 -16.12 -37.97 20.40
N ARG A 75 -17.00 -37.15 21.00
CA ARG A 75 -18.03 -37.64 21.93
C ARG A 75 -19.06 -38.55 21.26
N LEU A 76 -19.46 -38.25 20.03
CA LEU A 76 -20.39 -39.08 19.28
C LEU A 76 -19.76 -40.45 18.94
N VAL A 77 -18.52 -40.45 18.47
CA VAL A 77 -17.76 -41.68 18.17
C VAL A 77 -17.60 -42.54 19.43
N ALA A 78 -17.16 -41.95 20.54
CA ALA A 78 -17.00 -42.68 21.81
C ALA A 78 -18.32 -43.31 22.30
N ARG A 79 -19.46 -42.63 22.09
CA ARG A 79 -20.79 -43.18 22.38
C ARG A 79 -21.18 -44.31 21.43
N SER A 80 -20.92 -44.17 20.12
CA SER A 80 -21.27 -45.20 19.13
C SER A 80 -20.43 -46.46 19.27
N GLU A 81 -19.18 -46.34 19.69
CA GLU A 81 -18.27 -47.47 19.91
C GLU A 81 -18.47 -48.15 21.28
N GLY A 82 -19.39 -47.64 22.12
CA GLY A 82 -19.64 -48.18 23.45
C GLY A 82 -18.47 -48.00 24.42
N VAL A 83 -17.54 -47.09 24.12
CA VAL A 83 -16.32 -46.82 24.91
C VAL A 83 -16.63 -46.01 26.17
N THR A 84 -17.80 -45.38 26.26
CA THR A 84 -18.30 -44.83 27.52
C THR A 84 -18.73 -45.96 28.47
N ARG A 85 -17.79 -46.42 29.30
CA ARG A 85 -18.04 -47.00 30.63
C ARG A 85 -17.55 -46.03 31.69
#